data_AF-A0A6N4V764-F1
#
_entry.id   AF-A0A6N4V764-F1
#
_cell.length_a   1.000
_cell.length_b   1.000
_cell.length_c   1.000
_cell.angle_alpha   90.00
_cell.angle_beta   90.00
_cell.angle_gamma   90.00
#
_symmetry.space_group_name_H-M   'P 1'
#
loop_
_entity.id
_entity.type
_entity.pdbx_description
1 polymer ?
#
loop_
_entity_poly.entity_id
_entity_poly.type
_entity_poly.pdbx_seq_one_letter_code
_entity_poly.pdbx_strand_id
1 'polypeptide(L)'
;MELLQIGEVSARTELSIKTIRHYDDVGLVVPSARSAGGFRLYTGDDVARLIAIRRMKPLGFTLEEMRELLDALDVLDDGTSSGAERVRATDALAEFHRRAADACATLTKQLGYARELTEQLARYRPDELR
;
A
#
# COMPACT_ATOMS: atom_id res chain seq x y z
N MET A 1 11.65 3.87 20.27
CA MET A 1 10.80 3.86 19.07
C MET A 1 10.10 5.20 19.00
N GLU A 2 10.23 5.92 17.88
CA GLU A 2 9.55 7.21 17.69
C GLU A 2 8.06 6.97 17.43
N LEU A 3 7.18 7.72 18.11
CA LEU A 3 5.74 7.69 17.91
C LEU A 3 5.32 8.92 17.10
N LEU A 4 4.62 8.68 16.00
CA LEU A 4 4.23 9.70 15.02
C LEU A 4 2.75 10.02 15.12
N GLN A 5 2.41 11.30 15.00
CA GLN A 5 1.02 11.70 14.88
C GLN A 5 0.49 11.47 13.46
N ILE A 6 -0.83 11.37 13.33
CA ILE A 6 -1.49 11.09 12.04
C ILE A 6 -1.13 12.10 10.92
N GLY A 7 -0.79 13.34 11.27
CA GLY A 7 -0.33 14.34 10.29
C GLY A 7 1.03 13.99 9.69
N GLU A 8 1.98 13.56 10.53
CA GLU A 8 3.30 13.10 10.10
C GLU A 8 3.20 11.81 9.28
N VAL A 9 2.34 10.88 9.73
CA VAL A 9 2.05 9.65 8.98
C VAL A 9 1.44 9.96 7.61
N SER A 10 0.52 10.92 7.53
CA SER A 10 -0.07 11.36 6.27
C SER A 10 0.99 11.90 5.31
N ALA A 11 1.94 12.70 5.79
CA ALA A 11 3.05 13.19 4.99
C ALA A 11 4.00 12.07 4.53
N ARG A 12 4.35 11.13 5.41
CA ARG A 12 5.27 10.01 5.09
C ARG A 12 4.66 8.97 4.16
N THR A 13 3.36 8.73 4.28
CA THR A 13 2.65 7.70 3.49
C THR A 13 2.01 8.28 2.23
N GLU A 14 1.84 9.60 2.14
CA GLU A 14 1.00 10.33 1.17
C GLU A 14 -0.46 9.82 1.13
N LEU A 15 -0.91 9.12 2.18
CA LEU A 15 -2.31 8.82 2.38
C LEU A 15 -2.97 10.02 3.04
N SER A 16 -4.21 10.32 2.65
CA SER A 16 -4.99 11.35 3.34
C SER A 16 -5.24 10.92 4.79
N ILE A 17 -5.33 11.88 5.71
CA ILE A 17 -5.74 11.63 7.10
C ILE A 17 -7.07 10.85 7.16
N LYS A 18 -8.01 11.14 6.25
CA LYS A 18 -9.29 10.42 6.15
C LYS A 18 -9.08 8.94 5.81
N THR A 19 -8.18 8.64 4.88
CA THR A 19 -7.83 7.26 4.49
C THR A 19 -7.17 6.51 5.64
N ILE A 20 -6.23 7.14 6.35
CA ILE A 20 -5.56 6.53 7.50
C ILE A 20 -6.57 6.22 8.61
N ARG A 21 -7.49 7.15 8.91
CA ARG A 21 -8.60 6.89 9.86
C ARG A 21 -9.49 5.75 9.41
N HIS A 22 -9.85 5.72 8.13
CA HIS A 22 -10.66 4.63 7.60
C HIS A 22 -9.99 3.26 7.80
N TYR A 23 -8.68 3.15 7.56
CA TYR A 23 -7.93 1.91 7.80
C TYR A 23 -7.86 1.51 9.28
N ASP A 24 -7.81 2.47 10.21
CA ASP A 24 -7.99 2.19 11.64
C ASP A 24 -9.43 1.71 11.94
N ASP A 25 -10.43 2.42 11.43
CA ASP A 25 -11.85 2.13 11.70
C ASP A 25 -12.27 0.73 11.17
N VAL A 26 -11.71 0.27 10.04
CA VAL A 26 -11.93 -1.09 9.52
C VAL A 26 -10.92 -2.12 10.07
N GLY A 27 -10.08 -1.73 11.02
CA GLY A 27 -9.10 -2.58 11.68
C GLY A 27 -8.01 -3.14 10.76
N LEU A 28 -7.73 -2.48 9.63
CA LEU A 28 -6.68 -2.90 8.70
C LEU A 28 -5.28 -2.45 9.19
N VAL A 29 -5.16 -1.22 9.67
CA VAL A 29 -3.97 -0.73 10.40
C VAL A 29 -4.43 0.08 11.61
N VAL A 30 -4.26 -0.51 12.78
CA VAL A 30 -4.60 0.09 14.07
C VAL A 30 -3.36 0.83 14.59
N PRO A 31 -3.49 2.06 15.09
CA PRO A 31 -2.36 2.78 15.68
C PRO A 31 -1.83 2.02 16.91
N SER A 32 -0.51 1.85 16.97
CA SER A 32 0.17 1.17 18.08
C SER A 32 -0.06 1.83 19.44
N ALA A 33 -0.39 3.11 19.50
CA ALA A 33 -0.66 3.81 20.75
C ALA A 33 -1.66 4.96 20.59
N ARG A 34 -2.12 5.47 21.74
CA ARG A 34 -2.85 6.74 21.83
C ARG A 34 -2.17 7.63 22.87
N SER A 35 -2.12 8.94 22.60
CA SER A 35 -1.61 9.91 23.57
C SER A 35 -2.60 10.10 24.73
N ALA A 36 -2.15 10.75 25.81
CA ALA A 36 -3.03 11.10 26.93
C ALA A 36 -4.26 11.94 26.53
N GLY A 37 -4.15 12.73 25.46
CA GLY A 37 -5.26 13.51 24.89
C GLY A 37 -6.13 12.73 23.89
N GLY A 38 -5.90 11.43 23.70
CA GLY A 38 -6.67 10.57 22.80
C GLY A 38 -6.24 10.59 21.33
N PHE A 39 -5.13 11.27 20.99
CA PHE A 39 -4.62 11.31 19.62
C PHE A 39 -3.99 9.97 19.21
N ARG A 40 -4.18 9.56 17.95
CA ARG A 40 -3.58 8.34 17.38
C ARG A 40 -2.07 8.52 17.22
N LEU A 41 -1.31 7.54 17.70
CA LEU A 41 0.14 7.50 17.62
C LEU A 41 0.56 6.22 16.89
N TYR A 42 1.43 6.39 15.91
CA TYR A 42 1.85 5.33 15.00
C TYR A 42 3.35 5.07 15.14
N THR A 43 3.74 3.80 15.06
CA THR A 43 5.14 3.39 15.04
C THR A 43 5.70 3.38 13.61
N GLY A 44 7.00 3.10 13.46
CA GLY A 44 7.60 2.85 12.15
C GLY A 44 6.97 1.67 11.43
N ASP A 45 6.58 0.63 12.18
CA ASP A 45 5.97 -0.58 11.64
C ASP A 45 4.56 -0.28 11.11
N ASP A 46 3.76 0.51 11.86
CA ASP A 46 2.45 0.96 11.37
C ASP A 46 2.58 1.75 10.05
N VAL A 47 3.60 2.60 9.94
CA VAL A 47 3.89 3.36 8.71
C VAL A 47 4.26 2.42 7.57
N ALA A 48 5.10 1.41 7.82
CA ALA A 48 5.47 0.42 6.82
C ALA A 48 4.24 -0.35 6.29
N ARG A 49 3.33 -0.76 7.18
CA ARG A 49 2.05 -1.40 6.82
C ARG A 49 1.18 -0.50 5.96
N LEU A 50 1.03 0.78 6.32
CA LEU A 50 0.28 1.76 5.53
C LEU A 50 0.88 1.97 4.13
N ILE A 51 2.22 1.99 4.02
CA ILE A 51 2.92 2.09 2.73
C ILE A 51 2.66 0.85 1.87
N ALA A 52 2.67 -0.35 2.46
CA ALA A 52 2.35 -1.59 1.74
C ALA A 52 0.93 -1.54 1.16
N ILE A 53 -0.08 -1.24 1.98
CA ILE A 53 -1.48 -1.08 1.55
C ILE A 53 -1.62 -0.05 0.43
N ARG A 54 -0.96 1.10 0.56
CA ARG A 54 -0.99 2.15 -0.47
C ARG A 54 -0.50 1.62 -1.82
N ARG A 55 0.58 0.82 -1.83
CA ARG A 55 1.17 0.24 -3.05
C ARG A 55 0.29 -0.85 -3.67
N MET A 56 -0.50 -1.55 -2.87
CA MET A 56 -1.43 -2.57 -3.36
C MET A 56 -2.62 -1.97 -4.12
N LYS A 57 -3.11 -0.79 -3.71
CA LYS A 57 -4.29 -0.16 -4.31
C LYS A 57 -4.21 0.04 -5.84
N PRO A 58 -3.13 0.61 -6.42
CA PRO A 58 -3.03 0.75 -7.88
C PRO A 58 -2.89 -0.58 -8.63
N LEU A 59 -2.55 -1.67 -7.93
CA LEU A 59 -2.44 -3.01 -8.50
C LEU A 59 -3.77 -3.78 -8.49
N GLY A 60 -4.85 -3.16 -7.98
CA GLY A 60 -6.20 -3.73 -8.02
C GLY A 60 -6.54 -4.68 -6.87
N PHE A 61 -5.72 -4.73 -5.82
CA PHE A 61 -6.02 -5.57 -4.66
C PHE A 61 -7.19 -5.00 -3.82
N THR A 62 -7.97 -5.90 -3.23
CA THR A 62 -9.08 -5.58 -2.32
C THR A 62 -8.60 -5.33 -0.89
N LEU A 63 -9.47 -4.81 -0.02
CA LEU A 63 -9.16 -4.65 1.41
C LEU A 63 -8.92 -5.98 2.12
N GLU A 64 -9.61 -7.05 1.69
CA GLU A 64 -9.45 -8.39 2.23
C GLU A 64 -8.07 -8.95 1.87
N GLU A 65 -7.68 -8.82 0.61
CA GLU A 65 -6.36 -9.21 0.12
C GLU A 65 -5.23 -8.40 0.76
N MET A 66 -5.45 -7.11 1.03
CA MET A 66 -4.52 -6.28 1.80
C MET A 66 -4.32 -6.83 3.21
N ARG A 67 -5.39 -7.31 3.86
CA ARG A 67 -5.31 -7.93 5.19
C ARG A 67 -4.54 -9.23 5.14
N GLU A 68 -4.88 -10.11 4.18
CA GLU A 68 -4.19 -11.39 3.99
C GLU A 68 -2.68 -11.23 3.76
N LEU A 69 -2.27 -10.24 2.97
CA LEU A 69 -0.85 -9.94 2.77
C LEU A 69 -0.18 -9.54 4.09
N LEU A 70 -0.81 -8.65 4.86
CA LEU A 70 -0.25 -8.17 6.12
C LEU A 70 -0.17 -9.29 7.16
N ASP A 71 -1.20 -10.13 7.26
CA ASP A 71 -1.22 -11.28 8.18
C ASP A 71 -0.11 -12.29 7.81
N ALA A 72 0.12 -12.53 6.51
CA ALA A 72 1.22 -13.38 6.04
C ALA A 72 2.60 -12.79 6.40
N LEU A 73 2.77 -11.46 6.32
CA LEU A 73 4.00 -10.79 6.76
C LEU A 73 4.18 -10.94 8.28
N ASP A 74 3.12 -10.74 9.06
CA ASP A 74 3.16 -10.87 10.52
C ASP A 74 3.59 -12.28 10.96
N VAL A 75 3.10 -13.33 10.28
CA VAL A 75 3.52 -14.73 10.53
C VAL A 75 5.01 -14.96 10.24
N LEU A 76 5.57 -14.29 9.24
CA LEU A 76 6.99 -14.43 8.90
C LEU A 76 7.89 -13.61 9.81
N ASP A 77 7.42 -12.48 10.32
CA ASP A 77 8.16 -11.65 11.28
C ASP A 77 8.09 -12.22 12.71
N ASP A 78 7.04 -12.99 13.03
CA ASP A 78 6.91 -13.69 14.32
C ASP A 78 7.82 -14.91 14.41
N GLY A 79 8.80 -14.87 15.32
CA GLY A 79 9.73 -15.98 15.58
C GLY A 79 9.10 -17.22 16.25
N THR A 80 7.86 -17.11 16.74
CA THR A 80 7.15 -18.22 17.41
C THR A 80 6.22 -19.02 16.50
N SER A 81 5.94 -18.51 15.30
CA SER A 81 5.10 -19.16 14.29
C SER A 81 5.65 -20.52 13.87
N SER A 82 4.78 -21.52 13.82
CA SER A 82 5.12 -22.89 13.47
C SER A 82 5.63 -23.02 12.03
N GLY A 83 6.40 -24.06 11.74
CA GLY A 83 6.88 -24.32 10.38
C GLY A 83 5.75 -24.39 9.34
N ALA A 84 4.61 -24.96 9.71
CA ALA A 84 3.44 -25.05 8.83
C ALA A 84 2.80 -23.67 8.55
N GLU A 85 2.75 -22.78 9.55
CA GLU A 85 2.26 -21.40 9.37
C GLU A 85 3.19 -20.61 8.45
N ARG A 86 4.51 -20.72 8.66
CA ARG A 86 5.51 -20.05 7.81
C ARG A 86 5.46 -20.51 6.36
N VAL A 87 5.24 -21.80 6.11
CA VAL A 87 5.05 -22.33 4.75
C VAL A 87 3.80 -21.71 4.11
N ARG A 88 2.65 -21.73 4.79
CA ARG A 88 1.41 -21.12 4.26
C ARG A 88 1.58 -19.63 3.97
N ALA A 89 2.21 -18.88 4.87
CA ALA A 89 2.49 -17.46 4.67
C ALA A 89 3.43 -17.23 3.47
N THR A 90 4.46 -18.06 3.31
CA THR A 90 5.37 -17.98 2.16
C THR A 90 4.65 -18.25 0.84
N ASP A 91 3.78 -19.27 0.81
CA ASP A 91 2.98 -19.59 -0.37
C ASP A 91 2.01 -18.46 -0.73
N ALA A 92 1.36 -17.86 0.27
CA ALA A 92 0.50 -16.69 0.08
C ALA A 92 1.29 -15.50 -0.50
N LEU A 93 2.47 -15.18 0.07
CA LEU A 93 3.33 -14.11 -0.46
C LEU A 93 3.79 -14.38 -1.89
N ALA A 94 4.05 -15.63 -2.25
CA ALA A 94 4.39 -16.00 -3.61
C ALA A 94 3.23 -15.75 -4.60
N GLU A 95 1.98 -15.99 -4.18
CA GLU A 95 0.80 -15.65 -4.98
C GLU A 95 0.61 -14.13 -5.12
N PHE A 96 0.73 -13.38 -4.02
CA PHE A 96 0.69 -11.92 -4.08
C PHE A 96 1.77 -11.35 -4.99
N HIS A 97 2.98 -11.92 -4.96
CA HIS A 97 4.07 -11.52 -5.83
C HIS A 97 3.74 -11.75 -7.32
N ARG A 98 3.20 -12.93 -7.66
CA ARG A 98 2.77 -13.23 -9.05
C ARG A 98 1.74 -12.23 -9.54
N ARG A 99 0.68 -12.01 -8.74
CA ARG A 99 -0.40 -11.06 -9.09
C ARG A 99 0.11 -9.62 -9.22
N ALA A 100 1.01 -9.20 -8.34
CA ALA A 100 1.65 -7.89 -8.43
C ALA A 100 2.51 -7.77 -9.70
N ALA A 101 3.26 -8.81 -10.08
CA ALA A 101 4.03 -8.84 -11.31
C ALA A 101 3.14 -8.74 -12.56
N ASP A 102 2.03 -9.47 -12.60
CA ASP A 102 1.04 -9.42 -13.68
C ASP A 102 0.38 -8.04 -13.80
N ALA A 103 0.03 -7.43 -12.66
CA ALA A 103 -0.49 -6.07 -12.61
C ALA A 103 0.53 -5.05 -13.13
N CYS A 104 1.80 -5.16 -12.72
CA CYS A 104 2.90 -4.32 -13.22
C CYS A 104 3.08 -4.46 -14.74
N ALA A 105 3.04 -5.68 -15.28
CA ALA A 105 3.12 -5.91 -16.72
C ALA A 105 1.95 -5.25 -17.46
N THR A 106 0.74 -5.33 -16.90
CA THR A 106 -0.45 -4.68 -17.45
C THR A 106 -0.34 -3.16 -17.44
N LEU A 107 0.04 -2.57 -16.29
CA LEU A 107 0.23 -1.12 -16.15
C LEU A 107 1.31 -0.60 -17.09
N THR A 108 2.38 -1.37 -17.31
CA THR A 108 3.45 -1.03 -18.26
C THR A 108 2.91 -0.92 -19.69
N LYS A 109 2.06 -1.88 -20.12
CA LYS A 109 1.41 -1.83 -21.44
C LYS A 109 0.49 -0.61 -21.55
N GLN A 110 -0.32 -0.34 -20.52
CA GLN A 110 -1.22 0.81 -20.50
C GLN A 110 -0.46 2.14 -20.56
N LEU A 111 0.68 2.24 -19.87
CA LEU A 111 1.57 3.40 -19.97
C LEU A 111 2.13 3.57 -21.38
N GLY A 112 2.47 2.47 -22.06
CA GLY A 112 2.85 2.48 -23.48
C GLY A 112 1.76 3.11 -24.36
N TYR A 113 0.53 2.59 -24.29
CA TYR A 113 -0.60 3.14 -25.06
C TYR A 113 -0.88 4.61 -24.73
N ALA A 114 -0.81 4.99 -23.45
CA ALA A 114 -1.03 6.37 -23.04
C ALA A 114 0.04 7.32 -23.62
N ARG A 115 1.30 6.88 -23.68
CA ARG A 115 2.40 7.64 -24.30
C ARG A 115 2.20 7.79 -25.80
N GLU A 116 1.92 6.70 -26.51
CA GLU A 116 1.66 6.72 -27.96
C GLU A 116 0.52 7.69 -28.31
N LEU A 117 -0.58 7.64 -27.57
CA LEU A 117 -1.69 8.58 -27.77
C LEU A 117 -1.28 10.03 -27.50
N THR A 118 -0.53 10.28 -26.43
CA THR A 118 -0.04 11.63 -26.09
C THR A 118 0.84 12.20 -27.21
N GLU A 119 1.73 11.39 -27.76
CA GLU A 119 2.59 11.77 -28.89
C GLU A 119 1.78 12.01 -30.18
N GLN A 120 0.79 11.18 -30.47
CA GLN A 120 -0.10 11.37 -31.61
C GLN A 120 -0.88 12.69 -31.51
N LEU A 121 -1.46 12.99 -30.34
CA LEU A 121 -2.20 14.22 -30.11
C LEU A 121 -1.31 15.46 -30.18
N ALA A 122 -0.04 15.36 -29.76
CA ALA A 122 0.92 16.45 -29.88
C ALA A 122 1.16 16.89 -31.34
N ARG A 123 1.07 15.98 -32.32
CA ARG A 123 1.20 16.32 -33.75
C ARG A 123 0.08 17.21 -34.28
N TYR A 124 -1.06 17.23 -33.58
CA TYR A 124 -2.22 18.06 -33.89
C TYR A 124 -2.36 19.24 -32.93
N ARG A 125 -1.44 19.40 -31.97
CA ARG A 125 -1.36 20.66 -31.24
C ARG A 125 -0.76 21.68 -32.21
N PRO A 126 -1.51 22.72 -32.60
CA PRO A 126 -0.88 23.88 -33.18
C PRO A 126 -0.07 24.49 -32.06
N ASP A 127 1.24 24.26 -32.04
CA ASP A 127 2.12 24.96 -31.11
C ASP A 127 1.81 26.45 -31.17
N GLU A 128 1.48 27.02 -30.00
CA GLU A 128 1.87 28.37 -29.61
C GLU A 128 1.94 29.39 -30.76
N LEU A 129 0.78 29.66 -31.39
CA LEU A 129 0.54 30.95 -32.05
C LEU A 129 0.40 32.02 -30.96
N ARG A 130 1.49 32.32 -30.25
CA ARG A 130 1.83 33.61 -29.62
C ARG A 130 3.07 33.51 -28.75
#